data_AF-A0A1M7A184-F1
#
_entry.id   AF-A0A1M7A184-F1
#
_cell.length_a   1.000
_cell.length_b   1.000
_cell.length_c   1.000
_cell.angle_alpha   90.00
_cell.angle_beta   90.00
_cell.angle_gamma   90.00
#
_symmetry.space_group_name_H-M   'P 1'
#
loop_
_entity.id
_entity.type
_entity.pdbx_description
1 polymer ?
#
loop_
_entity_poly.entity_id
_entity_poly.type
_entity_poly.pdbx_seq_one_letter_code
_entity_poly.pdbx_strand_id
1 'polypeptide(L)'
;MKKYLLFLLFASTIIFGQAKEFPLKNEDFSQIVLNKQIYFEGEISKDSPFKLKFENIVKNPYKPNMYFVSGLTEVEGNQAKFLGEIIFTEKYDVRDSPDKMLVFGDFNLIENKSGEHSGIFKGKFRMQINKDLKPLNENFSTITFKGKWKNYIGNLDFDVWWANYTPTNISKIIFK
;
A
#
# COMPACT_ATOMS: atom_id res chain seq x y z
N MET A 1 -42.36 -47.22 -9.74
CA MET A 1 -42.28 -45.76 -9.96
C MET A 1 -41.77 -45.09 -8.68
N LYS A 2 -40.90 -44.08 -8.84
CA LYS A 2 -40.41 -43.09 -7.84
C LYS A 2 -39.62 -43.62 -6.63
N LYS A 3 -38.30 -43.85 -6.80
CA LYS A 3 -37.33 -43.93 -5.67
C LYS A 3 -36.02 -43.15 -5.88
N TYR A 4 -35.99 -42.17 -6.79
CA TYR A 4 -34.78 -41.37 -7.05
C TYR A 4 -34.98 -39.86 -6.89
N LEU A 5 -35.97 -39.41 -6.10
CA LEU A 5 -36.30 -37.99 -5.98
C LEU A 5 -35.77 -37.32 -4.69
N LEU A 6 -34.78 -37.90 -4.01
CA LEU A 6 -34.28 -37.33 -2.75
C LEU A 6 -32.75 -37.17 -2.68
N PHE A 7 -32.05 -37.14 -3.82
CA PHE A 7 -30.59 -36.96 -3.85
C PHE A 7 -30.12 -35.71 -4.60
N LEU A 8 -31.05 -34.82 -4.98
CA LEU A 8 -30.78 -33.66 -5.85
C LEU A 8 -31.08 -32.30 -5.17
N LEU A 9 -30.99 -32.23 -3.84
CA LEU A 9 -31.20 -30.98 -3.08
C LEU A 9 -29.95 -30.44 -2.37
N PHE A 10 -28.77 -31.05 -2.54
CA PHE A 10 -27.55 -30.62 -1.84
C PHE A 10 -26.38 -30.20 -2.74
N ALA A 11 -26.56 -30.13 -4.07
CA ALA A 11 -25.47 -29.90 -5.02
C ALA A 11 -25.43 -28.49 -5.64
N SER A 12 -25.97 -27.47 -4.97
CA SER A 12 -25.89 -26.08 -5.48
C SER A 12 -25.60 -25.06 -4.39
N THR A 13 -24.57 -25.28 -3.59
CA THR A 13 -23.81 -24.13 -3.08
C THR A 13 -22.93 -23.64 -4.22
N ILE A 14 -23.52 -22.80 -5.08
CA ILE A 14 -22.76 -21.96 -6.00
C ILE A 14 -21.86 -21.11 -5.11
N ILE A 15 -20.59 -21.51 -4.96
CA ILE A 15 -19.55 -20.65 -4.42
C ILE A 15 -19.32 -19.62 -5.51
N PHE A 16 -20.16 -18.57 -5.52
CA PHE A 16 -19.81 -17.33 -6.19
C PHE A 16 -18.49 -16.91 -5.57
N GLY A 17 -17.39 -17.09 -6.31
CA GLY A 17 -16.15 -16.38 -6.06
C GLY A 17 -16.42 -14.90 -6.28
N GLN A 18 -17.06 -14.26 -5.30
CA GLN A 18 -17.06 -12.81 -5.20
C GLN A 18 -15.59 -12.46 -5.06
N ALA A 19 -14.99 -11.88 -6.11
CA ALA A 19 -13.82 -11.05 -5.93
C ALA A 19 -14.16 -10.13 -4.75
N LYS A 20 -13.49 -10.32 -3.61
CA LYS A 20 -13.81 -9.59 -2.38
C LYS A 20 -13.54 -8.13 -2.70
N GLU A 21 -14.61 -7.39 -3.01
CA GLU A 21 -14.54 -5.97 -3.22
C GLU A 21 -13.94 -5.36 -1.96
N PHE A 22 -12.98 -4.44 -2.11
CA PHE A 22 -12.30 -3.85 -0.96
C PHE A 22 -13.35 -3.23 -0.01
N PRO A 23 -13.41 -3.66 1.26
CA PRO A 23 -14.56 -3.38 2.12
C PRO A 23 -14.70 -1.92 2.55
N LEU A 24 -13.71 -1.07 2.26
CA LEU A 24 -13.72 0.38 2.58
C LEU A 24 -13.79 1.24 1.31
N LYS A 25 -14.45 0.75 0.25
CA LYS A 25 -14.57 1.46 -1.03
C LYS A 25 -15.17 2.86 -0.95
N ASN A 26 -16.00 3.15 0.06
CA ASN A 26 -16.62 4.47 0.23
C ASN A 26 -15.73 5.45 1.02
N GLU A 27 -14.69 4.95 1.69
CA GLU A 27 -13.79 5.76 2.50
C GLU A 27 -12.69 6.41 1.66
N ASP A 28 -12.14 7.54 2.12
CA ASP A 28 -11.04 8.22 1.44
C ASP A 28 -9.76 8.26 2.29
N PHE A 29 -8.75 7.49 1.87
CA PHE A 29 -7.43 7.43 2.51
C PHE A 29 -6.45 8.49 1.99
N SER A 30 -6.85 9.40 1.08
CA SER A 30 -5.94 10.34 0.42
C SER A 30 -5.11 11.15 1.42
N GLN A 31 -5.76 11.76 2.41
CA GLN A 31 -5.08 12.61 3.40
C GLN A 31 -4.15 11.82 4.33
N ILE A 32 -4.51 10.57 4.63
CA ILE A 32 -3.72 9.66 5.44
C ILE A 32 -2.43 9.30 4.71
N VAL A 33 -2.54 8.86 3.44
CA VAL A 33 -1.38 8.49 2.62
C VAL A 33 -0.52 9.70 2.27
N LEU A 34 -1.11 10.89 2.10
CA LEU A 34 -0.40 12.14 1.81
C LEU A 34 0.56 12.50 2.94
N ASN A 35 0.31 12.02 4.17
CA ASN A 35 1.18 12.21 5.32
C ASN A 35 1.60 13.68 5.53
N LYS A 36 0.63 14.60 5.39
CA LYS A 36 0.86 16.06 5.45
C LYS A 36 1.96 16.58 4.52
N GLN A 37 2.24 15.87 3.42
CA GLN A 37 3.32 16.17 2.49
C GLN A 37 4.71 16.19 3.16
N ILE A 38 4.88 15.42 4.24
CA ILE A 38 6.17 15.19 4.90
C ILE A 38 6.77 13.89 4.36
N TYR A 39 8.11 13.83 4.31
CA TYR A 39 8.83 12.64 3.89
C TYR A 39 8.48 11.41 4.75
N PHE A 40 8.27 10.31 4.05
CA PHE A 40 8.54 8.98 4.55
C PHE A 40 10.05 8.74 4.45
N GLU A 41 10.60 8.06 5.43
CA GLU A 41 12.03 7.77 5.52
C GLU A 41 12.26 6.26 5.62
N GLY A 42 13.37 5.81 5.09
CA GLY A 42 13.77 4.41 5.13
C GLY A 42 15.06 4.19 4.35
N GLU A 43 15.16 3.05 3.67
CA GLU A 43 16.38 2.60 3.03
C GLU A 43 16.09 1.99 1.65
N ILE A 44 17.00 2.23 0.70
CA ILE A 44 17.05 1.59 -0.61
C ILE A 44 18.39 0.87 -0.73
N SER A 45 18.39 -0.45 -0.79
CA SER A 45 19.58 -1.25 -0.48
C SER A 45 20.07 -1.04 0.96
N LYS A 46 20.94 -1.93 1.44
CA LYS A 46 21.39 -1.89 2.82
C LYS A 46 22.22 -0.63 3.09
N ASP A 47 21.87 0.11 4.13
CA ASP A 47 22.60 1.30 4.62
C ASP A 47 22.56 2.55 3.70
N SER A 48 21.75 2.56 2.64
CA SER A 48 21.55 3.74 1.78
C SER A 48 20.21 4.43 2.09
N PRO A 49 20.23 5.63 2.70
CA PRO A 49 19.01 6.33 3.09
C PRO A 49 18.11 6.66 1.89
N PHE A 50 16.83 6.41 2.06
CA PHE A 50 15.79 6.67 1.09
C PHE A 50 14.72 7.56 1.71
N LYS A 51 14.27 8.57 0.95
CA LYS A 51 13.09 9.35 1.32
C LYS A 51 12.08 9.39 0.19
N LEU A 52 10.81 9.45 0.55
CA LEU A 52 9.71 9.59 -0.38
C LEU A 52 8.69 10.59 0.16
N LYS A 53 8.26 11.54 -0.66
CA LYS A 53 7.19 12.48 -0.31
C LYS A 53 6.10 12.41 -1.38
N PHE A 54 4.88 12.11 -0.97
CA PHE A 54 3.71 12.29 -1.83
C PHE A 54 3.35 13.77 -1.91
N GLU A 55 3.16 14.28 -3.13
CA GLU A 55 2.74 15.66 -3.37
C GLU A 55 1.27 15.73 -3.75
N ASN A 56 0.77 14.76 -4.52
CA ASN A 56 -0.65 14.64 -4.87
C ASN A 56 -1.13 13.19 -4.75
N ILE A 57 -2.36 13.03 -4.28
CA ILE A 57 -3.06 11.75 -4.20
C ILE A 57 -4.51 11.97 -4.65
N VAL A 58 -4.96 11.19 -5.63
CA VAL A 58 -6.30 11.28 -6.19
C VAL A 58 -6.92 9.90 -6.23
N LYS A 59 -8.04 9.73 -5.52
CA LYS A 59 -8.84 8.50 -5.56
C LYS A 59 -9.42 8.30 -6.96
N ASN A 60 -9.31 7.08 -7.50
CA ASN A 60 -9.89 6.76 -8.80
C ASN A 60 -11.42 6.63 -8.69
N PRO A 61 -12.21 7.43 -9.44
CA PRO A 61 -13.67 7.41 -9.33
C PRO A 61 -14.31 6.12 -9.85
N TYR A 62 -13.61 5.38 -10.73
CA TYR A 62 -14.09 4.13 -11.33
C TYR A 62 -13.57 2.89 -10.60
N LYS A 63 -12.47 3.02 -9.85
CA LYS A 63 -11.85 1.95 -9.05
C LYS A 63 -11.60 2.47 -7.64
N PRO A 64 -12.59 2.41 -6.74
CA PRO A 64 -12.54 3.10 -5.45
C PRO A 64 -11.47 2.59 -4.49
N ASN A 65 -10.86 1.43 -4.77
CA ASN A 65 -9.71 0.92 -4.02
C ASN A 65 -8.35 1.35 -4.58
N MET A 66 -8.34 2.11 -5.69
CA MET A 66 -7.14 2.53 -6.38
C MET A 66 -6.96 4.05 -6.31
N TYR A 67 -5.72 4.48 -6.12
CA TYR A 67 -5.33 5.87 -6.01
C TYR A 67 -4.20 6.17 -6.97
N PHE A 68 -4.32 7.27 -7.72
CA PHE A 68 -3.22 7.83 -8.47
C PHE A 68 -2.39 8.72 -7.56
N VAL A 69 -1.08 8.56 -7.61
CA VAL A 69 -0.15 9.27 -6.73
C VAL A 69 0.98 9.91 -7.54
N SER A 70 1.49 11.05 -7.05
CA SER A 70 2.70 11.67 -7.57
C SER A 70 3.52 12.29 -6.45
N GLY A 71 4.82 12.45 -6.70
CA GLY A 71 5.70 13.06 -5.71
C GLY A 71 7.18 12.98 -6.06
N LEU A 72 8.00 12.97 -5.02
CA LEU A 72 9.46 12.98 -5.09
C LEU A 72 10.06 11.82 -4.29
N THR A 73 11.08 11.18 -4.86
CA THR A 73 12.02 10.31 -4.16
C THR A 73 13.35 11.03 -3.99
N GLU A 74 14.10 10.69 -2.94
CA GLU A 74 15.45 11.19 -2.68
C GLU A 74 16.34 10.03 -2.23
N VAL A 75 17.48 9.86 -2.90
CA VAL A 75 18.54 8.91 -2.55
C VAL A 75 19.86 9.64 -2.55
N GLU A 76 20.52 9.70 -1.39
CA GLU A 76 21.83 10.36 -1.24
C GLU A 76 21.84 11.81 -1.77
N GLY A 77 20.71 12.53 -1.63
CA GLY A 77 20.54 13.90 -2.11
C GLY A 77 20.11 14.03 -3.58
N ASN A 78 20.06 12.94 -4.35
CA ASN A 78 19.54 12.94 -5.71
C ASN A 78 18.02 12.77 -5.70
N GLN A 79 17.31 13.75 -6.26
CA GLN A 79 15.85 13.73 -6.32
C GLN A 79 15.31 13.28 -7.67
N ALA A 80 14.25 12.46 -7.65
CA ALA A 80 13.51 12.08 -8.84
C ALA A 80 12.00 12.28 -8.63
N LYS A 81 11.31 12.78 -9.65
CA LYS A 81 9.85 12.83 -9.66
C LYS A 81 9.30 11.47 -10.00
N PHE A 82 8.18 11.08 -9.41
CA PHE A 82 7.47 9.85 -9.77
C PHE A 82 5.98 10.08 -9.99
N LEU A 83 5.39 9.17 -10.77
CA LEU A 83 3.96 8.94 -10.88
C LEU A 83 3.67 7.49 -10.54
N GLY A 84 2.50 7.17 -10.02
CA GLY A 84 2.18 5.80 -9.70
C GLY A 84 0.76 5.56 -9.26
N GLU A 85 0.56 4.35 -8.76
CA GLU A 85 -0.70 3.90 -8.21
C GLU A 85 -0.51 3.15 -6.89
N ILE A 86 -1.51 3.28 -6.03
CA ILE A 86 -1.66 2.51 -4.80
C ILE A 86 -3.01 1.80 -4.87
N ILE A 87 -3.01 0.50 -4.59
CA ILE A 87 -4.21 -0.34 -4.64
C ILE A 87 -4.43 -0.95 -3.25
N PHE A 88 -5.51 -0.57 -2.60
CA PHE A 88 -5.96 -1.12 -1.33
C PHE A 88 -6.62 -2.48 -1.57
N THR A 89 -6.23 -3.48 -0.77
CA THR A 89 -6.63 -4.88 -0.99
C THR A 89 -7.38 -5.47 0.18
N GLU A 90 -6.91 -5.24 1.41
CA GLU A 90 -7.44 -5.92 2.59
C GLU A 90 -7.56 -4.98 3.80
N LYS A 91 -8.51 -5.29 4.69
CA LYS A 91 -8.59 -4.69 6.02
C LYS A 91 -8.69 -5.77 7.09
N TYR A 92 -8.17 -5.47 8.28
CA TYR A 92 -8.31 -6.30 9.47
C TYR A 92 -8.50 -5.43 10.70
N ASP A 93 -9.30 -5.90 11.65
CA ASP A 93 -9.37 -5.26 12.96
C ASP A 93 -8.10 -5.58 13.77
N VAL A 94 -7.61 -4.60 14.52
CA VAL A 94 -6.47 -4.82 15.42
C VAL A 94 -6.99 -5.51 16.68
N ARG A 95 -6.41 -6.68 17.01
CA ARG A 95 -6.71 -7.39 18.25
C ARG A 95 -6.42 -6.47 19.45
N ASP A 96 -7.32 -6.45 20.43
CA ASP A 96 -7.20 -5.66 21.65
C ASP A 96 -7.12 -4.13 21.42
N SER A 97 -7.56 -3.64 20.24
CA SER A 97 -7.70 -2.22 19.93
C SER A 97 -8.91 -2.00 19.03
N PRO A 98 -10.13 -1.98 19.60
CA PRO A 98 -11.38 -2.00 18.84
C PRO A 98 -11.54 -0.81 17.88
N ASP A 99 -10.93 0.32 18.20
CA ASP A 99 -10.99 1.55 17.40
C ASP A 99 -9.97 1.59 16.27
N LYS A 100 -9.06 0.61 16.20
CA LYS A 100 -7.97 0.56 15.21
C LYS A 100 -8.19 -0.55 14.18
N MET A 101 -7.68 -0.30 12.98
CA MET A 101 -7.64 -1.28 11.91
C MET A 101 -6.30 -1.27 11.19
N LEU A 102 -5.96 -2.41 10.61
CA LEU A 102 -4.90 -2.57 9.64
C LEU A 102 -5.51 -2.53 8.24
N VAL A 103 -4.87 -1.81 7.35
CA VAL A 103 -5.21 -1.81 5.93
C VAL A 103 -3.95 -2.14 5.13
N PHE A 104 -4.12 -2.98 4.12
CA PHE A 104 -3.04 -3.47 3.28
C PHE A 104 -3.30 -3.12 1.83
N GLY A 105 -2.22 -3.11 1.06
CA GLY A 105 -2.33 -2.96 -0.38
C GLY A 105 -1.00 -3.08 -1.10
N ASP A 106 -1.07 -2.88 -2.40
CA ASP A 106 0.07 -2.91 -3.30
C ASP A 106 0.37 -1.49 -3.80
N PHE A 107 1.60 -1.24 -4.20
CA PHE A 107 2.01 0.01 -4.84
C PHE A 107 2.86 -0.25 -6.07
N ASN A 108 2.78 0.68 -7.02
CA ASN A 108 3.62 0.73 -8.20
C ASN A 108 3.94 2.20 -8.52
N LEU A 109 5.18 2.61 -8.31
CA LEU A 109 5.66 3.98 -8.54
C LEU A 109 6.74 3.98 -9.61
N ILE A 110 6.65 4.91 -10.55
CA ILE A 110 7.45 5.00 -11.75
C ILE A 110 8.15 6.36 -11.73
N GLU A 111 9.46 6.38 -11.58
CA GLU A 111 10.25 7.61 -11.61
C GLU A 111 10.36 8.15 -13.04
N ASN A 112 10.43 9.46 -13.23
CA ASN A 112 10.74 10.03 -14.53
C ASN A 112 12.09 9.51 -15.00
N LYS A 113 12.16 9.01 -16.24
CA LYS A 113 13.38 8.45 -16.81
C LYS A 113 14.45 9.54 -16.94
N SER A 114 15.51 9.43 -16.14
CA SER A 114 16.61 10.41 -16.07
C SER A 114 18.00 9.79 -16.14
N GLY A 115 18.11 8.49 -16.45
CA GLY A 115 19.39 7.77 -16.56
C GLY A 115 19.37 6.42 -15.85
N GLU A 116 20.54 5.89 -15.53
CA GLU A 116 20.70 4.55 -14.92
C GLU A 116 20.14 4.45 -13.49
N HIS A 117 20.00 5.58 -12.81
CA HIS A 117 19.48 5.70 -11.44
C HIS A 117 18.01 6.12 -11.37
N SER A 118 17.26 5.89 -12.45
CA SER A 118 15.81 6.04 -12.47
C SER A 118 15.14 4.69 -12.68
N GLY A 119 14.05 4.44 -11.96
CA GLY A 119 13.45 3.12 -11.95
C GLY A 119 12.01 3.08 -11.51
N ILE A 120 11.60 1.86 -11.15
CA ILE A 120 10.24 1.50 -10.78
C ILE A 120 10.28 0.87 -9.39
N PHE A 121 9.51 1.43 -8.47
CA PHE A 121 9.22 0.83 -7.17
C PHE A 121 7.96 -0.02 -7.25
N LYS A 122 8.03 -1.28 -6.83
CA LYS A 122 6.87 -2.17 -6.71
C LYS A 122 6.90 -2.93 -5.41
N GLY A 123 5.75 -3.04 -4.75
CA GLY A 123 5.69 -3.76 -3.49
C GLY A 123 4.35 -3.64 -2.79
N LYS A 124 4.42 -3.77 -1.47
CA LYS A 124 3.27 -3.83 -0.56
C LYS A 124 3.38 -2.75 0.49
N PHE A 125 2.23 -2.28 0.95
CA PHE A 125 2.16 -1.38 2.08
C PHE A 125 1.19 -1.91 3.14
N ARG A 126 1.42 -1.45 4.36
CA ARG A 126 0.56 -1.65 5.53
C ARG A 126 0.35 -0.29 6.19
N MET A 127 -0.88 -0.01 6.58
CA MET A 127 -1.21 1.09 7.47
C MET A 127 -1.95 0.60 8.69
N GLN A 128 -1.73 1.25 9.82
CA GLN A 128 -2.52 1.09 11.03
C GLN A 128 -3.13 2.44 11.40
N ILE A 129 -4.47 2.49 11.40
CA ILE A 129 -5.26 3.73 11.48
C ILE A 129 -6.46 3.56 12.41
N ASN A 130 -7.07 4.67 12.82
CA ASN A 130 -8.38 4.63 13.46
C ASN A 130 -9.46 4.28 12.45
N LYS A 131 -10.49 3.56 12.90
CA LYS A 131 -11.67 3.21 12.10
C LYS A 131 -12.51 4.42 11.71
N ASP A 132 -12.50 5.48 12.53
CA ASP A 132 -13.19 6.74 12.25
C ASP A 132 -12.42 7.64 11.26
N LEU A 133 -11.25 7.17 10.78
CA LEU A 133 -10.33 7.86 9.88
C LEU A 133 -9.80 9.20 10.41
N LYS A 134 -10.03 9.50 11.69
CA LYS A 134 -9.49 10.69 12.33
C LYS A 134 -8.04 10.44 12.75
N PRO A 135 -7.20 11.50 12.79
CA PRO A 135 -5.84 11.39 13.27
C PRO A 135 -5.74 10.79 14.67
N LEU A 136 -4.73 9.96 14.90
CA LEU A 136 -4.39 9.36 16.20
C LEU A 136 -3.63 10.38 17.07
N ASN A 137 -4.30 11.38 17.63
CA ASN A 137 -3.62 12.51 18.31
C ASN A 137 -2.61 13.21 17.36
N GLU A 138 -1.62 13.92 17.92
CA GLU A 138 -0.54 14.58 17.15
C GLU A 138 0.31 13.61 16.29
N ASN A 139 0.16 12.29 16.48
CA ASN A 139 0.89 11.25 15.77
C ASN A 139 0.03 10.57 14.69
N PHE A 140 0.45 10.71 13.44
CA PHE A 140 -0.23 10.15 12.28
C PHE A 140 -0.33 8.62 12.37
N SER A 141 -1.37 8.07 11.75
CA SER A 141 -1.41 6.70 11.22
C SER A 141 -0.01 6.14 10.97
N THR A 142 0.31 4.93 11.42
CA THR A 142 1.60 4.33 11.04
C THR A 142 1.46 3.67 9.69
N ILE A 143 2.29 4.08 8.74
CA ILE A 143 2.28 3.57 7.37
C ILE A 143 3.68 3.09 7.04
N THR A 144 3.77 1.90 6.46
CA THR A 144 5.02 1.28 6.06
C THR A 144 4.87 0.68 4.68
N PHE A 145 5.85 0.91 3.82
CA PHE A 145 5.97 0.36 2.49
C PHE A 145 7.21 -0.53 2.44
N LYS A 146 7.11 -1.64 1.72
CA LYS A 146 8.24 -2.53 1.46
C LYS A 146 8.10 -3.17 0.09
N GLY A 147 9.20 -3.23 -0.64
CA GLY A 147 9.18 -3.76 -2.00
C GLY A 147 10.55 -3.83 -2.61
N LYS A 148 10.57 -3.69 -3.94
CA LYS A 148 11.76 -3.64 -4.76
C LYS A 148 11.77 -2.36 -5.60
N TRP A 149 12.95 -1.82 -5.79
CA TRP A 149 13.25 -0.85 -6.83
C TRP A 149 14.05 -1.52 -7.93
N LYS A 150 13.70 -1.27 -9.19
CA LYS A 150 14.46 -1.75 -10.35
C LYS A 150 14.67 -0.61 -11.32
N ASN A 151 15.89 -0.43 -11.81
CA ASN A 151 16.13 0.58 -12.83
C ASN A 151 15.56 0.18 -14.20
N TYR A 152 15.41 1.14 -15.10
CA TYR A 152 14.84 0.90 -16.43
C TYR A 152 15.68 0.00 -17.34
N ILE A 153 17.00 -0.05 -17.11
CA ILE A 153 17.92 -0.91 -17.87
C ILE A 153 17.81 -2.36 -17.40
N GLY A 154 17.34 -2.60 -16.16
CA GLY A 154 17.11 -3.91 -15.58
C GLY A 154 18.37 -4.57 -15.00
N ASN A 155 19.48 -3.84 -14.88
CA ASN A 155 20.73 -4.34 -14.29
C ASN A 155 20.86 -4.01 -12.78
N LEU A 156 20.03 -3.11 -12.24
CA LEU A 156 19.97 -2.80 -10.82
C LEU A 156 18.62 -3.25 -10.23
N ASP A 157 18.67 -3.98 -9.11
CA ASP A 157 17.51 -4.49 -8.36
C ASP A 157 17.84 -4.41 -6.86
N PHE A 158 17.12 -3.55 -6.14
CA PHE A 158 17.34 -3.32 -4.72
C PHE A 158 16.06 -3.56 -3.92
N ASP A 159 16.20 -4.19 -2.76
CA ASP A 159 15.14 -4.18 -1.76
C ASP A 159 15.05 -2.79 -1.14
N VAL A 160 13.83 -2.37 -0.84
CA VAL A 160 13.55 -1.00 -0.38
C VAL A 160 12.40 -1.01 0.63
N TRP A 161 12.48 -0.13 1.62
CA TRP A 161 11.40 0.10 2.57
C TRP A 161 11.37 1.57 3.01
N TRP A 162 10.20 2.07 3.38
CA TRP A 162 10.04 3.40 3.97
C TRP A 162 8.80 3.47 4.85
N ALA A 163 8.82 4.38 5.82
CA ALA A 163 7.74 4.59 6.77
C ALA A 163 7.66 6.05 7.22
N ASN A 164 6.52 6.46 7.75
CA ASN A 164 6.36 7.78 8.39
C ASN A 164 6.69 7.77 9.89
N TYR A 165 7.45 6.75 10.32
CA TYR A 165 8.00 6.56 11.66
C TYR A 165 9.23 5.67 11.54
N THR A 166 10.07 5.61 12.58
CA THR A 166 11.24 4.72 12.59
C THR A 166 10.88 3.37 13.19
N PRO A 167 10.72 2.29 12.39
CA PRO A 167 10.42 0.97 12.94
C PRO A 167 11.64 0.40 13.68
N THR A 168 11.43 -0.18 14.86
CA THR A 168 12.51 -0.86 15.60
C THR A 168 13.08 -2.07 14.84
N ASN A 169 12.24 -2.73 14.04
CA ASN A 169 12.66 -3.84 13.18
C ASN A 169 11.69 -4.05 12.01
N ILE A 170 12.10 -3.66 10.80
CA ILE A 170 11.30 -3.80 9.57
C ILE A 170 10.94 -5.25 9.23
N SER A 171 11.77 -6.23 9.61
CA SER A 171 11.49 -7.65 9.34
C SER A 171 10.32 -8.21 10.14
N LYS A 172 9.94 -7.56 11.24
CA LYS A 172 8.78 -7.94 12.06
C LYS A 172 7.46 -7.35 11.56
N ILE A 173 7.51 -6.42 10.60
CA ILE A 173 6.30 -5.85 10.01
C ILE A 173 5.76 -6.82 8.97
N ILE A 174 4.51 -7.24 9.18
CA ILE A 174 3.82 -8.17 8.28
C ILE A 174 3.26 -7.38 7.10
N PHE A 175 3.52 -7.89 5.90
CA PHE A 175 2.89 -7.48 4.65
C PHE A 175 2.10 -8.67 4.12
N LYS A 176 0.96 -8.42 3.48
CA LYS A 176 0.10 -9.44 2.87
C LYS A 176 0.02 -9.22 1.37
#